data_AF-A0A5B9DPD5-F1
#
_entry.id   AF-A0A5B9DPD5-F1
#
_cell.length_a   1.000
_cell.length_b   1.000
_cell.length_c   1.000
_cell.angle_alpha   90.00
_cell.angle_beta   90.00
_cell.angle_gamma   90.00
#
_symmetry.space_group_name_H-M   'P 1'
#
loop_
_entity.id
_entity.type
_entity.pdbx_description
1 polymer ?
#
loop_
_entity_poly.entity_id
_entity_poly.type
_entity_poly.pdbx_seq_one_letter_code
_entity_poly.pdbx_strand_id
1 'polypeptide(L)'
;MSNMAQRERAQLGLQYIEDAIVDLLSRHAEGMTESEIADALGLETDLPDRDAIAAGIVRLLVETGRILWDDETRRYLDNPDRT
;
A
#
# COMPACT_ATOMS: atom_id res chain seq x y z
N MET A 1 3.97 -29.84 5.58
CA MET A 1 2.93 -29.15 6.37
C MET A 1 3.41 -27.81 6.96
N SER A 2 4.65 -27.69 7.46
CA SER A 2 5.20 -26.42 8.00
C SER A 2 5.26 -25.23 7.01
N ASN A 3 5.74 -25.43 5.78
CA ASN A 3 5.86 -24.34 4.78
C ASN A 3 4.52 -23.72 4.35
N MET A 4 3.43 -24.49 4.40
CA MET A 4 2.12 -24.01 3.96
C MET A 4 1.57 -22.97 4.94
N ALA A 5 1.72 -23.24 6.25
CA ALA A 5 1.32 -22.32 7.31
C ALA A 5 2.16 -21.01 7.30
N GLN A 6 3.46 -21.09 6.98
CA GLN A 6 4.30 -19.89 6.87
C GLN A 6 3.92 -19.02 5.69
N ARG A 7 3.66 -19.63 4.52
CA ARG A 7 3.19 -18.90 3.33
C ARG A 7 1.86 -18.22 3.59
N GLU A 8 0.90 -18.94 4.16
CA GLU A 8 -0.43 -18.39 4.48
C GLU A 8 -0.33 -17.21 5.44
N ARG A 9 0.48 -17.33 6.50
CA ARG A 9 0.73 -16.21 7.42
C ARG A 9 1.33 -14.99 6.72
N ALA A 10 2.26 -15.19 5.80
CA ALA A 10 2.87 -14.10 5.04
C ALA A 10 1.85 -13.43 4.11
N GLN A 11 1.01 -14.20 3.43
CA GLN A 11 -0.03 -13.65 2.56
C GLN A 11 -1.11 -12.91 3.35
N LEU A 12 -1.50 -13.41 4.52
CA LEU A 12 -2.44 -12.72 5.40
C LEU A 12 -1.86 -11.39 5.92
N GLY A 13 -0.56 -11.38 6.29
CA GLY A 13 0.13 -10.16 6.69
C GLY A 13 0.17 -9.11 5.57
N LEU A 14 0.47 -9.55 4.34
CA LEU A 14 0.42 -8.67 3.16
C LEU A 14 -0.98 -8.10 2.94
N GLN A 15 -2.01 -8.95 3.00
CA GLN A 15 -3.40 -8.52 2.85
C GLN A 15 -3.78 -7.44 3.88
N TYR A 16 -3.38 -7.59 5.15
CA TYR A 16 -3.64 -6.56 6.16
C TYR A 16 -2.97 -5.22 5.85
N ILE A 17 -1.77 -5.22 5.28
CA ILE A 17 -1.09 -3.98 4.87
C ILE A 17 -1.80 -3.35 3.66
N GLU A 18 -2.16 -4.17 2.68
CA GLU A 18 -2.91 -3.72 1.50
C GLU A 18 -4.26 -3.08 1.89
N ASP A 19 -5.01 -3.72 2.77
CA ASP A 19 -6.30 -3.22 3.24
C ASP A 19 -6.14 -1.92 4.04
N ALA A 20 -5.10 -1.82 4.89
CA ALA A 20 -4.81 -0.59 5.63
C ALA A 20 -4.46 0.60 4.71
N ILE A 21 -3.78 0.36 3.59
CA ILE A 21 -3.49 1.41 2.60
C ILE A 21 -4.77 1.88 1.91
N VAL A 22 -5.65 0.96 1.48
CA VAL A 22 -6.92 1.34 0.84
C VAL A 22 -7.80 2.11 1.84
N ASP A 23 -7.92 1.63 3.07
CA ASP A 23 -8.66 2.30 4.15
C ASP A 23 -8.10 3.70 4.43
N LEU A 24 -6.77 3.88 4.38
CA LEU A 24 -6.14 5.18 4.53
C LEU A 24 -6.50 6.11 3.37
N LEU A 25 -6.37 5.65 2.12
CA LEU A 25 -6.65 6.44 0.93
C LEU A 25 -8.13 6.82 0.79
N SER A 26 -9.06 5.94 1.21
CA SER A 26 -10.50 6.25 1.20
C SER A 26 -10.89 7.45 2.06
N ARG A 27 -10.01 7.84 3.01
CA ARG A 27 -10.20 8.99 3.91
C ARG A 27 -9.46 10.25 3.43
N HIS A 28 -8.70 10.17 2.34
CA HIS A 28 -7.88 11.25 1.79
C HIS A 28 -8.18 11.40 0.30
N ALA A 29 -9.26 12.13 -0.02
CA ALA A 29 -9.76 12.29 -1.39
C ALA A 29 -8.75 12.97 -2.33
N GLU A 30 -7.86 13.79 -1.77
CA GLU A 30 -6.75 14.44 -2.47
C GLU A 30 -5.57 13.50 -2.78
N GLY A 31 -5.64 12.24 -2.33
CA GLY A 31 -4.59 11.25 -2.45
C GLY A 31 -3.38 11.53 -1.56
N MET A 32 -2.48 10.56 -1.53
CA MET A 32 -1.27 10.61 -0.71
C MET A 32 -0.05 10.24 -1.52
N THR A 33 1.08 10.85 -1.18
CA THR A 33 2.39 10.45 -1.67
C THR A 33 2.85 9.18 -0.96
N GLU A 34 3.84 8.51 -1.54
CA GLU A 34 4.46 7.32 -0.96
C GLU A 34 4.97 7.55 0.47
N SER A 35 5.68 8.67 0.70
CA SER A 35 6.21 9.03 2.01
C SER A 35 5.11 9.29 3.03
N GLU A 36 4.03 9.97 2.65
CA GLU A 36 2.88 10.20 3.54
C GLU A 36 2.22 8.87 3.96
N ILE A 37 2.13 7.90 3.04
CA ILE A 37 1.61 6.56 3.32
C ILE A 37 2.56 5.79 4.26
N ALA A 38 3.87 5.87 4.00
CA ALA A 38 4.88 5.23 4.83
C ALA A 38 4.83 5.74 6.27
N ASP A 39 4.77 7.06 6.46
CA ASP A 39 4.68 7.72 7.75
C ASP A 39 3.39 7.34 8.48
N ALA A 40 2.24 7.38 7.78
CA ALA A 40 0.94 7.14 8.39
C ALA A 40 0.76 5.69 8.89
N LEU A 41 1.37 4.72 8.21
CA LEU A 41 1.23 3.29 8.51
C LEU A 41 2.46 2.68 9.20
N GLY A 42 3.52 3.47 9.41
CA GLY A 42 4.77 2.97 9.98
C GLY A 42 5.47 1.95 9.09
N LEU A 43 5.42 2.14 7.78
CA LEU A 43 6.07 1.27 6.77
C LEU A 43 7.47 1.74 6.38
N GLU A 44 8.06 2.64 7.18
CA GLU A 44 9.41 3.14 7.00
C GLU A 44 10.47 2.07 7.28
N THR A 45 11.66 2.25 6.70
CA THR A 45 12.81 1.37 6.94
C THR A 45 14.08 2.17 7.23
N ASP A 46 15.03 1.53 7.91
CA ASP A 46 16.39 2.06 8.10
C ASP A 46 17.30 1.82 6.87
N LEU A 47 16.74 1.39 5.73
CA LEU A 47 17.48 1.20 4.49
C LEU A 47 17.70 2.56 3.77
N PRO A 48 18.59 2.63 2.77
CA PRO A 48 18.82 3.87 2.02
C PRO A 48 17.56 4.44 1.36
N ASP A 49 16.62 3.57 0.98
CA ASP A 49 15.29 3.94 0.52
C ASP A 49 14.30 3.72 1.66
N ARG A 50 14.02 4.79 2.40
CA ARG A 50 13.22 4.78 3.62
C ARG A 50 11.81 4.23 3.36
N ASP A 51 11.23 4.56 2.21
CA ASP A 51 9.82 4.32 1.93
C ASP A 51 9.62 3.06 1.05
N ALA A 52 10.68 2.28 0.82
CA ALA A 52 10.72 1.14 -0.10
C ALA A 52 9.61 0.09 0.12
N ILE A 53 9.15 -0.12 1.36
CA ILE A 53 8.05 -1.04 1.64
C ILE A 53 6.74 -0.46 1.11
N ALA A 54 6.44 0.80 1.45
CA ALA A 54 5.27 1.48 0.93
C ALA A 54 5.31 1.51 -0.60
N ALA A 55 6.45 1.89 -1.19
CA ALA A 55 6.70 1.93 -2.63
C ALA A 55 6.30 0.64 -3.35
N GLY A 56 6.78 -0.50 -2.82
CA GLY A 56 6.51 -1.81 -3.40
C GLY A 56 5.02 -2.18 -3.36
N ILE A 57 4.36 -1.88 -2.24
CA ILE A 57 2.97 -2.27 -2.03
C ILE A 57 2.02 -1.36 -2.83
N VAL A 58 2.21 -0.03 -2.79
CA VAL A 58 1.36 0.89 -3.57
C VAL A 58 1.47 0.61 -5.07
N ARG A 59 2.66 0.27 -5.56
CA ARG A 59 2.85 -0.15 -6.95
C ARG A 59 2.08 -1.43 -7.27
N LEU A 60 2.12 -2.44 -6.41
CA LEU A 60 1.32 -3.66 -6.56
C LEU A 60 -0.18 -3.36 -6.59
N LEU A 61 -0.65 -2.46 -5.72
CA LEU A 61 -2.06 -2.06 -5.66
C LEU A 61 -2.51 -1.29 -6.92
N VAL A 62 -1.65 -0.45 -7.50
CA VAL A 62 -1.91 0.20 -8.79
C VAL A 62 -2.00 -0.82 -9.92
N GLU A 63 -1.03 -1.74 -10.01
CA GLU A 63 -1.00 -2.78 -11.06
C GLU A 63 -2.23 -3.72 -11.00
N THR A 64 -2.74 -4.00 -9.80
CA THR A 64 -3.97 -4.77 -9.61
C THR A 64 -5.25 -3.94 -9.78
N GLY A 65 -5.11 -2.62 -9.87
CA GLY A 65 -6.21 -1.65 -9.95
C GLY A 65 -6.98 -1.49 -8.62
N ARG A 66 -6.42 -1.93 -7.49
CA ARG A 66 -7.02 -1.72 -6.16
C ARG A 66 -6.98 -0.25 -5.73
N ILE A 67 -5.98 0.49 -6.20
CA ILE A 67 -5.85 1.95 -6.02
C ILE A 67 -5.50 2.58 -7.38
N LEU A 68 -5.57 3.90 -7.48
CA LEU A 68 -5.20 4.64 -8.67
C LEU A 68 -3.93 5.44 -8.45
N TRP A 69 -3.22 5.74 -9.54
CA TRP A 69 -2.13 6.71 -9.58
C TRP A 69 -2.58 7.91 -10.40
N ASP A 70 -2.43 9.10 -9.84
CA ASP A 70 -2.67 10.36 -10.52
C ASP A 70 -1.34 10.95 -11.00
N ASP A 71 -1.12 10.95 -12.31
CA ASP A 71 0.09 11.50 -12.93
C ASP A 71 0.20 13.03 -12.81
N GLU A 72 -0.91 13.76 -12.67
CA GLU A 72 -0.91 15.22 -12.57
C GLU A 72 -0.41 15.67 -11.20
N THR A 73 -0.96 15.06 -10.14
CA THR A 73 -0.62 15.41 -8.75
C THR A 73 0.50 14.55 -8.18
N ARG A 74 0.86 13.46 -8.86
CA ARG A 74 1.84 12.44 -8.43
C ARG A 74 1.46 11.83 -7.09
N ARG A 75 0.19 11.42 -6.97
CA ARG A 75 -0.38 10.87 -5.74
C ARG A 75 -1.12 9.56 -6.00
N TYR A 76 -1.14 8.72 -4.98
CA TYR A 76 -1.98 7.53 -4.94
C TYR A 76 -3.36 7.89 -4.43
N LEU A 77 -4.40 7.40 -5.10
CA LEU A 77 -5.80 7.68 -4.80
C LEU A 77 -6.55 6.36 -4.54
N ASP A 78 -7.60 6.42 -3.75
CA ASP A 78 -8.53 5.30 -3.64
C ASP A 78 -9.19 4.97 -4.99
N ASN A 79 -9.54 3.71 -5.21
CA ASN A 79 -10.34 3.29 -6.36
C ASN A 79 -11.75 2.89 -5.91
N PRO A 80 -12.77 3.78 -6.05
CA PRO A 80 -14.13 3.50 -5.59
C PRO A 80 -14.82 2.36 -6.35
N ASP A 81 -14.30 1.96 -7.51
CA ASP A 81 -14.85 0.85 -8.30
C ASP A 81 -14.38 -0.54 -7.81
N ARG A 82 -13.51 -0.58 -6.79
CA ARG A 82 -12.84 -1.80 -6.31
C ARG A 82 -12.86 -2.00 -4.78
N THR A 83 -13.54 -1.12 -4.03
CA THR A 83 -13.82 -1.28 -2.59
C THR A 83 -15.00 -2.22 -2.31
#